data_AF-A0A6A1TP39-F1
#
_entry.id   AF-A0A6A1TP39-F1
#
_cell.length_a   1.000
_cell.length_b   1.000
_cell.length_c   1.000
_cell.angle_alpha   90.00
_cell.angle_beta   90.00
_cell.angle_gamma   90.00
#
_symmetry.space_group_name_H-M   'P 1'
#
loop_
_entity.id
_entity.type
_entity.pdbx_description
1 polymer ?
#
loop_
_entity_poly.entity_id
_entity_poly.type
_entity_poly.pdbx_seq_one_letter_code
_entity_poly.pdbx_strand_id
1 'polypeptide(L)'
;MVGERVLFYLWSGQRSRIIEELKFYVDEADNRLLSRFDAMSEEAEAHAREVYESMGRFYDPERHDPGDFAESAHDSGIRYYGLLDDLRKRTILSVLAGMYVEYEKQLREFLVDELEKSLRIDKLKPKLWRQEISKIYDFLDACGWSIRTQPSFANLDACRLIVNVYKHGAGPSFDELKDKYPEYLRSVFPREEQEDFLKYADHNDLTVTREDIGIFHQAFKAFWEAVPENTYFSQAENVPEWVVKALQPTPP
;
A
#
# COMPACT_ATOMS: atom_id res chain seq x y z
N MET A 1 -45.00 -9.19 -11.81
CA MET A 1 -43.56 -9.46 -11.89
C MET A 1 -42.95 -9.04 -10.57
N VAL A 2 -42.45 -9.97 -9.78
CA VAL A 2 -41.69 -9.62 -8.57
C VAL A 2 -40.35 -9.07 -9.08
N GLY A 3 -40.07 -7.80 -8.82
CA GLY A 3 -38.80 -7.18 -9.22
C GLY A 3 -37.63 -7.91 -8.59
N GLU A 4 -36.53 -8.03 -9.32
CA GLU A 4 -35.30 -8.64 -8.84
C GLU A 4 -34.79 -7.90 -7.60
N ARG A 5 -34.45 -8.64 -6.54
CA ARG A 5 -34.01 -8.04 -5.27
C ARG A 5 -32.56 -7.61 -5.41
N VAL A 6 -32.28 -6.33 -5.17
CA VAL A 6 -30.93 -5.78 -5.14
C VAL A 6 -30.21 -6.27 -3.88
N LEU A 7 -28.98 -6.72 -4.06
CA LEU A 7 -28.04 -7.12 -3.01
C LEU A 7 -27.11 -5.95 -2.64
N PHE A 8 -26.48 -5.33 -3.64
CA PHE A 8 -25.61 -4.16 -3.47
C PHE A 8 -26.04 -3.05 -4.40
N TYR A 9 -26.06 -1.83 -3.89
CA TYR A 9 -26.29 -0.61 -4.67
C TYR A 9 -25.16 0.40 -4.42
N LEU A 10 -24.45 0.80 -5.47
CA LEU A 10 -23.46 1.86 -5.43
C LEU A 10 -23.83 2.98 -6.41
N TRP A 11 -24.50 4.01 -5.87
CA TRP A 11 -24.89 5.16 -6.66
C TRP A 11 -23.66 5.95 -7.15
N SER A 12 -23.78 6.63 -8.29
CA SER A 12 -22.69 7.35 -8.97
C SER A 12 -21.95 8.37 -8.09
N GLY A 13 -22.64 9.30 -7.42
CA GLY A 13 -22.04 10.24 -6.46
C GLY A 13 -21.28 9.60 -5.27
N GLN A 14 -21.69 8.43 -4.77
CA GLN A 14 -20.97 7.74 -3.69
C GLN A 14 -19.66 7.19 -4.24
N ARG A 15 -19.70 6.58 -5.43
CA ARG A 15 -18.52 6.15 -6.18
C ARG A 15 -17.56 7.32 -6.42
N SER A 16 -18.07 8.45 -6.92
CA SER A 16 -17.27 9.67 -7.15
C SER A 16 -16.60 10.15 -5.86
N ARG A 17 -17.33 10.23 -4.75
CA ARG A 17 -16.78 10.65 -3.45
C ARG A 17 -15.65 9.74 -2.99
N ILE A 18 -15.83 8.41 -3.07
CA ILE A 18 -14.80 7.44 -2.68
C ILE A 18 -13.52 7.62 -3.51
N ILE A 19 -13.67 7.78 -4.83
CA ILE A 19 -12.54 7.99 -5.75
C ILE A 19 -11.85 9.34 -5.47
N GLU A 20 -12.61 10.40 -5.20
CA GLU A 20 -12.10 11.71 -4.82
C GLU A 20 -11.32 11.68 -3.51
N GLU A 21 -11.79 10.95 -2.50
CA GLU A 21 -11.09 10.75 -1.22
C GLU A 21 -9.74 10.05 -1.40
N LEU A 22 -9.70 8.97 -2.20
CA LEU A 22 -8.46 8.28 -2.53
C LEU A 22 -7.48 9.19 -3.28
N LYS A 23 -7.98 10.00 -4.22
CA LYS A 23 -7.16 10.99 -4.93
C LYS A 23 -6.61 12.05 -3.99
N PHE A 24 -7.46 12.61 -3.14
CA PHE A 24 -7.06 13.62 -2.16
C PHE A 24 -5.95 13.10 -1.23
N TYR A 25 -6.07 11.85 -0.76
CA TYR A 25 -5.04 11.22 0.05
C TYR A 25 -3.66 11.23 -0.64
N VAL A 26 -3.61 10.78 -1.90
CA VAL A 26 -2.36 10.69 -2.65
C VAL A 26 -1.78 12.06 -2.97
N ASP A 27 -2.61 12.98 -3.46
CA ASP A 27 -2.18 14.35 -3.80
C ASP A 27 -1.60 15.05 -2.55
N GLU A 28 -2.25 14.95 -1.40
CA GLU A 28 -1.79 15.61 -0.18
C GLU A 28 -0.60 14.90 0.47
N ALA A 29 -0.53 13.56 0.43
CA ALA A 29 0.65 12.83 0.89
C ALA A 29 1.88 13.19 0.05
N ASP A 30 1.71 13.30 -1.25
CA ASP A 30 2.77 13.71 -2.18
C ASP A 30 3.26 15.14 -1.89
N ASN A 31 2.33 16.09 -1.86
CA ASN A 31 2.63 17.51 -1.65
C ASN A 31 3.23 17.80 -0.26
N ARG A 32 2.79 17.07 0.77
CA ARG A 32 3.19 17.38 2.16
C ARG A 32 4.37 16.58 2.65
N LEU A 33 4.56 15.35 2.16
CA LEU A 33 5.56 14.41 2.68
C LEU A 33 6.59 14.03 1.61
N LEU A 34 6.15 13.56 0.45
CA LEU A 34 7.06 12.91 -0.50
C LEU A 34 7.92 13.90 -1.28
N SER A 35 7.34 15.01 -1.74
CA SER A 35 8.04 16.06 -2.48
C SER A 35 9.18 16.71 -1.69
N ARG A 36 9.17 16.60 -0.35
CA ARG A 36 10.26 17.09 0.50
C ARG A 36 11.58 16.36 0.25
N PHE A 37 11.52 15.13 -0.25
CA PHE A 37 12.72 14.36 -0.56
C PHE A 37 13.31 14.66 -1.94
N ASP A 38 12.72 15.57 -2.72
CA ASP A 38 13.27 15.97 -4.03
C ASP A 38 14.57 16.79 -3.86
N ALA A 39 14.80 17.39 -2.69
CA ALA A 39 15.98 18.22 -2.37
C ALA A 39 17.08 17.51 -1.56
N MET A 40 17.00 16.19 -1.33
CA MET A 40 17.91 15.47 -0.43
C MET A 40 19.41 15.65 -0.76
N SER A 41 19.76 15.74 -2.04
CA SER A 41 21.16 15.96 -2.46
C SER A 41 21.65 17.33 -2.00
N GLU A 42 20.82 18.36 -2.16
CA GLU A 42 21.14 19.73 -1.74
C GLU A 42 21.22 19.84 -0.22
N GLU A 43 20.33 19.15 0.51
CA GLU A 43 20.35 19.07 1.98
C GLU A 43 21.62 18.36 2.49
N ALA A 44 22.05 17.28 1.84
CA ALA A 44 23.27 16.57 2.21
C ALA A 44 24.55 17.38 1.93
N GLU A 45 24.59 18.12 0.81
CA GLU A 45 25.69 19.04 0.52
C GLU A 45 25.72 20.23 1.49
N ALA A 46 24.56 20.77 1.86
CA ALA A 46 24.46 21.80 2.89
C ALA A 46 24.98 21.28 4.24
N HIS A 47 24.59 20.06 4.63
CA HIS A 47 25.09 19.41 5.84
C HIS A 47 26.62 19.22 5.81
N ALA A 48 27.18 18.75 4.70
CA ALA A 48 28.63 18.59 4.54
C ALA A 48 29.37 19.93 4.71
N ARG A 49 28.85 21.02 4.11
CA ARG A 49 29.42 22.37 4.28
C ARG A 49 29.38 22.85 5.73
N GLU A 50 28.26 22.68 6.41
CA GLU A 50 28.13 23.05 7.82
C GLU A 50 29.12 22.27 8.70
N VAL A 51 29.29 20.98 8.44
CA VAL A 51 30.26 20.13 9.14
C VAL A 51 31.68 20.65 8.89
N TYR A 52 32.06 20.91 7.64
CA TYR A 52 33.37 21.48 7.29
C TYR A 52 33.64 22.81 8.00
N GLU A 53 32.68 23.75 7.94
CA GLU A 53 32.78 25.05 8.60
C GLU A 53 32.90 24.93 10.13
N SER A 54 32.18 23.98 10.72
CA SER A 54 32.23 23.74 12.16
C SER A 54 33.60 23.23 12.62
N MET A 55 34.23 22.35 11.84
CA MET A 55 35.55 21.80 12.14
C MET A 55 36.65 22.84 11.90
N GLY A 56 36.49 23.70 10.89
CA GLY A 56 37.40 24.82 10.61
C GLY A 56 37.61 25.77 11.80
N ARG A 57 36.67 25.84 12.75
CA ARG A 57 36.81 26.62 13.99
C ARG A 57 37.94 26.13 14.91
N PHE A 58 38.37 24.88 14.75
CA PHE A 58 39.42 24.25 15.54
C PHE A 58 40.67 23.93 14.70
N TYR A 59 40.77 24.51 13.50
CA TYR A 59 41.88 24.27 12.59
C TYR A 59 43.20 24.85 13.14
N ASP A 60 44.26 24.06 13.05
CA ASP A 60 45.61 24.42 13.49
C ASP A 60 46.57 24.08 12.34
N PRO A 61 47.07 25.06 11.58
CA PRO A 61 47.90 24.82 10.39
C PRO A 61 49.16 24.00 10.64
N GLU A 62 49.64 23.93 11.89
CA GLU A 62 50.85 23.16 12.25
C GLU A 62 50.54 21.69 12.55
N ARG A 63 49.28 21.35 12.80
CA ARG A 63 48.85 20.03 13.28
C ARG A 63 47.83 19.35 12.38
N HIS A 64 47.19 20.10 11.49
CA HIS A 64 45.99 19.68 10.78
C HIS A 64 46.17 19.82 9.26
N ASP A 65 45.79 18.78 8.51
CA ASP A 65 45.67 18.82 7.05
C ASP A 65 44.24 19.23 6.67
N PRO A 66 44.03 20.33 5.92
CA PRO A 66 42.72 20.68 5.36
C PRO A 66 42.03 19.55 4.58
N GLY A 67 42.80 18.65 3.97
CA GLY A 67 42.29 17.47 3.25
C GLY A 67 41.49 16.54 4.16
N ASP A 68 41.97 16.28 5.39
CA ASP A 68 41.30 15.40 6.35
C ASP A 68 39.92 15.95 6.77
N PHE A 69 39.80 17.28 6.88
CA PHE A 69 38.52 17.95 7.18
C PHE A 69 37.55 17.86 6.00
N ALA A 70 38.05 18.03 4.78
CA ALA A 70 37.24 17.94 3.58
C ALA A 70 36.69 16.51 3.40
N GLU A 71 37.53 15.48 3.58
CA GLU A 71 37.11 14.08 3.52
C GLU A 71 36.09 13.75 4.62
N SER A 72 36.37 14.15 5.87
CA SER A 72 35.44 13.94 6.99
C SER A 72 34.07 14.60 6.78
N ALA A 73 34.05 15.82 6.23
CA ALA A 73 32.82 16.53 5.90
C ALA A 73 32.04 15.85 4.77
N HIS A 74 32.74 15.41 3.72
CA HIS A 74 32.17 14.67 2.61
C HIS A 74 31.54 13.35 3.07
N ASP A 75 32.23 12.57 3.89
CA ASP A 75 31.71 11.33 4.47
C ASP A 75 30.48 11.57 5.36
N SER A 76 30.47 12.69 6.10
CA SER A 76 29.27 13.11 6.84
C SER A 76 28.10 13.40 5.91
N GLY A 77 28.33 14.06 4.78
CA GLY A 77 27.34 14.29 3.73
C GLY A 77 26.77 13.00 3.16
N ILE A 78 27.62 12.04 2.79
CA ILE A 78 27.20 10.71 2.27
C ILE A 78 26.29 10.00 3.29
N ARG A 79 26.72 9.97 4.56
CA ARG A 79 25.93 9.35 5.63
C ARG A 79 24.58 10.05 5.83
N TYR A 80 24.56 11.38 5.80
CA TYR A 80 23.33 12.16 5.93
C TYR A 80 22.37 11.87 4.78
N TYR A 81 22.85 11.83 3.54
CA TYR A 81 22.06 11.42 2.38
C TYR A 81 21.47 10.00 2.55
N GLY A 82 22.28 9.04 3.02
CA GLY A 82 21.80 7.69 3.30
C GLY A 82 20.65 7.65 4.31
N LEU A 83 20.74 8.44 5.39
CA LEU A 83 19.66 8.56 6.37
C LEU A 83 18.39 9.18 5.77
N LEU A 84 18.53 10.20 4.91
CA LEU A 84 17.39 10.79 4.20
C LEU A 84 16.74 9.79 3.25
N ASP A 85 17.53 9.01 2.51
CA ASP A 85 17.03 7.99 1.58
C ASP A 85 16.26 6.88 2.32
N ASP A 86 16.76 6.44 3.48
CA ASP A 86 16.06 5.47 4.32
C ASP A 86 14.76 6.03 4.89
N LEU A 87 14.76 7.31 5.30
CA LEU A 87 13.55 8.00 5.73
C LEU A 87 12.54 8.14 4.59
N ARG A 88 13.00 8.44 3.37
CA ARG A 88 12.17 8.52 2.16
C ARG A 88 11.48 7.19 1.88
N LYS A 89 12.22 6.08 1.85
CA LYS A 89 11.67 4.71 1.65
C LYS A 89 10.60 4.37 2.68
N ARG A 90 10.87 4.63 3.96
CA ARG A 90 9.91 4.41 5.05
C ARG A 90 8.66 5.28 4.90
N THR A 91 8.82 6.52 4.50
CA THR A 91 7.70 7.44 4.25
C THR A 91 6.81 6.93 3.11
N ILE A 92 7.41 6.49 2.00
CA ILE A 92 6.69 5.89 0.87
C ILE A 92 5.85 4.69 1.31
N LEU A 93 6.47 3.73 2.03
CA LEU A 93 5.77 2.54 2.53
C LEU A 93 4.65 2.90 3.52
N SER A 94 4.87 3.91 4.37
CA SER A 94 3.86 4.40 5.32
C SER A 94 2.66 5.03 4.61
N VAL A 95 2.89 5.86 3.59
CA VAL A 95 1.84 6.46 2.75
C VAL A 95 1.06 5.36 2.01
N LEU A 96 1.77 4.39 1.41
CA LEU A 96 1.13 3.28 0.73
C LEU A 96 0.27 2.43 1.68
N ALA A 97 0.78 2.14 2.87
CA ALA A 97 0.05 1.41 3.90
C ALA A 97 -1.20 2.15 4.37
N GLY A 98 -1.13 3.48 4.53
CA GLY A 98 -2.28 4.30 4.86
C GLY A 98 -3.34 4.30 3.77
N MET A 99 -2.95 4.46 2.50
CA MET A 99 -3.86 4.40 1.36
C MET A 99 -4.57 3.04 1.26
N TYR A 100 -3.81 1.94 1.37
CA TYR A 100 -4.36 0.59 1.33
C TYR A 100 -5.36 0.32 2.47
N VAL A 101 -5.02 0.77 3.69
CA VAL A 101 -5.93 0.64 4.84
C VAL A 101 -7.21 1.44 4.63
N GLU A 102 -7.13 2.64 4.03
CA GLU A 102 -8.31 3.44 3.72
C GLU A 102 -9.21 2.75 2.69
N TYR A 103 -8.62 2.25 1.60
CA TYR A 103 -9.31 1.42 0.61
C TYR A 103 -10.04 0.22 1.27
N GLU A 104 -9.35 -0.55 2.12
CA GLU A 104 -9.95 -1.69 2.80
C GLU A 104 -11.13 -1.28 3.69
N LYS A 105 -11.00 -0.18 4.43
CA LYS A 105 -12.08 0.33 5.29
C LYS A 105 -13.29 0.74 4.45
N GLN A 106 -13.08 1.50 3.39
CA GLN A 106 -14.15 1.92 2.48
C GLN A 106 -14.90 0.71 1.92
N LEU A 107 -14.20 -0.34 1.51
CA LEU A 107 -14.80 -1.58 1.03
C LEU A 107 -15.63 -2.27 2.14
N ARG A 108 -15.07 -2.39 3.33
CA ARG A 108 -15.77 -3.05 4.45
C ARG A 108 -16.99 -2.28 4.91
N GLU A 109 -16.91 -0.95 4.96
CA GLU A 109 -18.03 -0.07 5.31
C GLU A 109 -19.14 -0.16 4.26
N PHE A 110 -18.79 -0.08 2.98
CA PHE A 110 -19.74 -0.29 1.88
C PHE A 110 -20.48 -1.63 2.01
N LEU A 111 -19.76 -2.72 2.25
CA LEU A 111 -20.36 -4.05 2.37
C LEU A 111 -21.26 -4.17 3.60
N VAL A 112 -20.87 -3.60 4.73
CA VAL A 112 -21.70 -3.58 5.94
C VAL A 112 -22.99 -2.84 5.66
N ASP A 113 -22.91 -1.62 5.13
CA ASP A 113 -24.08 -0.78 4.89
C ASP A 113 -25.06 -1.45 3.92
N GLU A 114 -24.57 -2.04 2.84
CA GLU A 114 -25.42 -2.66 1.84
C GLU A 114 -26.00 -4.00 2.30
N LEU A 115 -25.24 -4.83 3.02
CA LEU A 115 -25.76 -6.09 3.54
C LEU A 115 -26.78 -5.89 4.67
N GLU A 116 -26.54 -4.95 5.58
CA GLU A 116 -27.49 -4.65 6.65
C GLU A 116 -28.82 -4.12 6.08
N LYS A 117 -28.78 -3.25 5.06
CA LYS A 117 -29.99 -2.80 4.33
C LYS A 117 -30.68 -3.94 3.59
N SER A 118 -29.92 -4.71 2.81
CA SER A 118 -30.46 -5.74 1.92
C SER A 118 -30.98 -6.94 2.68
N LEU A 119 -30.34 -7.35 3.78
CA LEU A 119 -30.69 -8.54 4.55
C LEU A 119 -31.47 -8.25 5.83
N ARG A 120 -31.48 -7.01 6.31
CA ARG A 120 -32.09 -6.60 7.60
C ARG A 120 -31.53 -7.38 8.79
N ILE A 121 -30.22 -7.60 8.79
CA ILE A 121 -29.51 -8.34 9.85
C ILE A 121 -28.58 -7.39 10.57
N ASP A 122 -28.83 -7.18 11.86
CA ASP A 122 -27.90 -6.46 12.73
C ASP A 122 -26.71 -7.37 13.10
N LYS A 123 -25.54 -6.76 13.36
CA LYS A 123 -24.31 -7.43 13.85
C LYS A 123 -23.48 -8.14 12.78
N LEU A 124 -23.61 -7.78 11.50
CA LEU A 124 -22.71 -8.28 10.46
C LEU A 124 -21.34 -7.60 10.51
N LYS A 125 -21.30 -6.33 10.92
CA LYS A 125 -20.07 -5.51 11.02
C LYS A 125 -18.91 -6.24 11.72
N PRO A 126 -19.02 -6.76 12.95
CA PRO A 126 -17.88 -7.43 13.59
C PRO A 126 -17.41 -8.70 12.88
N LYS A 127 -18.31 -9.39 12.16
CA LYS A 127 -17.97 -10.63 11.44
C LYS A 127 -17.20 -10.31 10.15
N LEU A 128 -17.62 -9.27 9.43
CA LEU A 128 -16.98 -8.80 8.20
C LEU A 128 -15.60 -8.19 8.48
N TRP A 129 -15.48 -7.39 9.53
CA TRP A 129 -14.22 -6.72 9.91
C TRP A 129 -13.12 -7.69 10.39
N ARG A 130 -13.47 -8.91 10.80
CA ARG A 130 -12.51 -9.95 11.18
C ARG A 130 -12.00 -10.77 10.01
N GLN A 131 -12.62 -10.66 8.84
CA GLN A 131 -12.20 -11.46 7.68
C GLN A 131 -10.94 -10.88 7.05
N GLU A 132 -10.06 -11.78 6.63
CA GLU A 132 -8.98 -11.45 5.70
C GLU A 132 -9.56 -10.90 4.40
N ILE A 133 -8.86 -9.94 3.79
CA ILE A 133 -9.32 -9.31 2.55
C ILE A 133 -9.50 -10.31 1.40
N SER A 134 -8.69 -11.38 1.35
CA SER A 134 -8.84 -12.48 0.40
C SER A 134 -10.22 -13.13 0.49
N LYS A 135 -10.74 -13.34 1.70
CA LYS A 135 -12.08 -13.88 1.97
C LYS A 135 -13.20 -12.91 1.62
N ILE A 136 -12.92 -11.61 1.67
CA ILE A 136 -13.83 -10.58 1.17
C ILE A 136 -13.88 -10.63 -0.36
N TYR A 137 -12.74 -10.79 -1.05
CA TYR A 137 -12.74 -10.96 -2.51
C TYR A 137 -13.46 -12.24 -2.95
N ASP A 138 -13.26 -13.36 -2.26
CA ASP A 138 -14.01 -14.60 -2.53
C ASP A 138 -15.52 -14.40 -2.40
N PHE A 139 -15.96 -13.58 -1.44
CA PHE A 139 -17.36 -13.24 -1.27
C PHE A 139 -17.88 -12.32 -2.38
N LEU A 140 -17.09 -11.35 -2.81
CA LEU A 140 -17.47 -10.45 -3.91
C LEU A 140 -17.57 -11.21 -5.24
N ASP A 141 -16.63 -12.12 -5.52
CA ASP A 141 -16.69 -13.04 -6.67
C ASP A 141 -17.98 -13.87 -6.63
N ALA A 142 -18.32 -14.43 -5.46
CA ALA A 142 -19.57 -15.17 -5.24
C ALA A 142 -20.83 -14.33 -5.44
N CYS A 143 -20.75 -13.00 -5.29
CA CYS A 143 -21.85 -12.09 -5.57
C CYS A 143 -21.91 -11.63 -7.05
N GLY A 144 -21.09 -12.20 -7.93
CA GLY A 144 -21.03 -11.83 -9.34
C GLY A 144 -20.12 -10.64 -9.64
N TRP A 145 -19.28 -10.23 -8.68
CA TRP A 145 -18.25 -9.22 -8.89
C TRP A 145 -16.87 -9.88 -8.99
N SER A 146 -16.50 -10.29 -10.21
CA SER A 146 -15.26 -11.04 -10.50
C SER A 146 -14.00 -10.16 -10.42
N ILE A 147 -13.62 -9.73 -9.23
CA ILE A 147 -12.50 -8.79 -8.98
C ILE A 147 -11.18 -9.37 -9.48
N ARG A 148 -10.96 -10.67 -9.29
CA ARG A 148 -9.73 -11.36 -9.67
C ARG A 148 -9.48 -11.40 -11.19
N THR A 149 -10.52 -11.16 -11.98
CA THR A 149 -10.44 -11.11 -13.45
C THR A 149 -10.15 -9.70 -13.97
N GLN A 150 -10.19 -8.69 -13.11
CA GLN A 150 -9.94 -7.31 -13.51
C GLN A 150 -8.45 -7.11 -13.83
N PRO A 151 -8.12 -6.32 -14.87
CA PRO A 151 -6.72 -6.01 -15.19
C PRO A 151 -5.94 -5.36 -14.05
N SER A 152 -6.61 -4.62 -13.16
CA SER A 152 -6.00 -3.95 -12.01
C SER A 152 -5.73 -4.88 -10.81
N PHE A 153 -6.21 -6.13 -10.83
CA PHE A 153 -6.13 -7.02 -9.67
C PHE A 153 -4.69 -7.33 -9.24
N ALA A 154 -3.77 -7.51 -10.20
CA ALA A 154 -2.36 -7.74 -9.91
C ALA A 154 -1.77 -6.62 -9.04
N ASN A 155 -2.09 -5.36 -9.35
CA ASN A 155 -1.62 -4.21 -8.58
C ASN A 155 -2.28 -4.13 -7.20
N LEU A 156 -3.56 -4.46 -7.07
CA LEU A 156 -4.25 -4.53 -5.77
C LEU A 156 -3.61 -5.60 -4.86
N ASP A 157 -3.33 -6.76 -5.43
CA ASP A 157 -2.75 -7.89 -4.72
C ASP A 157 -1.28 -7.65 -4.36
N ALA A 158 -0.49 -7.06 -5.26
CA ALA A 158 0.87 -6.60 -4.97
C ALA A 158 0.88 -5.58 -3.82
N CYS A 159 -0.01 -4.58 -3.84
CA CYS A 159 -0.12 -3.60 -2.76
C CYS A 159 -0.45 -4.26 -1.42
N ARG A 160 -1.40 -5.20 -1.39
CA ARG A 160 -1.72 -5.98 -0.18
C ARG A 160 -0.49 -6.68 0.38
N LEU A 161 0.29 -7.34 -0.48
CA LEU A 161 1.48 -8.07 -0.08
C LEU A 161 2.57 -7.14 0.44
N ILE A 162 2.89 -6.07 -0.29
CA ILE A 162 3.85 -5.04 0.13
C ILE A 162 3.49 -4.49 1.52
N VAL A 163 2.23 -4.12 1.73
CA VAL A 163 1.78 -3.55 3.00
C VAL A 163 1.87 -4.57 4.14
N ASN A 164 1.59 -5.85 3.87
CA ASN A 164 1.75 -6.90 4.86
C ASN A 164 3.23 -7.15 5.19
N VAL A 165 4.11 -7.19 4.19
CA VAL A 165 5.57 -7.31 4.40
C VAL A 165 6.11 -6.11 5.18
N TYR A 166 5.67 -4.90 4.86
CA TYR A 166 6.06 -3.70 5.62
C TYR A 166 5.64 -3.80 7.11
N LYS A 167 4.46 -4.36 7.39
CA LYS A 167 3.94 -4.48 8.77
C LYS A 167 4.56 -5.62 9.56
N HIS A 168 4.85 -6.75 8.91
CA HIS A 168 5.17 -8.01 9.59
C HIS A 168 6.57 -8.56 9.27
N GLY A 169 7.26 -7.99 8.27
CA GLY A 169 8.55 -8.46 7.79
C GLY A 169 8.44 -9.77 7.02
N ALA A 170 9.37 -10.69 7.30
CA ALA A 170 9.40 -12.01 6.68
C ALA A 170 8.19 -12.87 7.09
N GLY A 171 7.68 -13.67 6.16
CA GLY A 171 6.56 -14.58 6.39
C GLY A 171 5.79 -14.89 5.10
N PRO A 172 4.57 -15.45 5.21
CA PRO A 172 3.83 -15.92 4.04
C PRO A 172 3.56 -14.85 2.98
N SER A 173 3.32 -13.59 3.38
CA SER A 173 3.15 -12.50 2.41
C SER A 173 4.45 -12.12 1.71
N PHE A 174 5.60 -12.30 2.37
CA PHE A 174 6.90 -12.07 1.74
C PHE A 174 7.24 -13.17 0.74
N ASP A 175 6.99 -14.43 1.11
CA ASP A 175 7.16 -15.57 0.21
C ASP A 175 6.25 -15.44 -1.03
N GLU A 176 4.98 -15.07 -0.81
CA GLU A 176 4.03 -14.83 -1.91
C GLU A 176 4.43 -13.62 -2.79
N LEU A 177 5.00 -12.56 -2.20
CA LEU A 177 5.51 -11.40 -2.95
C LEU A 177 6.69 -11.79 -3.84
N LYS A 178 7.64 -12.59 -3.31
CA LYS A 178 8.79 -13.10 -4.06
C LYS A 178 8.37 -13.93 -5.26
N ASP A 179 7.35 -14.76 -5.09
CA ASP A 179 6.89 -15.66 -6.14
C ASP A 179 6.09 -14.92 -7.23
N LYS A 180 5.25 -13.94 -6.85
CA LYS A 180 4.28 -13.31 -7.76
C LYS A 180 4.72 -11.96 -8.31
N TYR A 181 5.39 -11.16 -7.51
CA TYR A 181 5.74 -9.77 -7.83
C TYR A 181 7.20 -9.45 -7.44
N PRO A 182 8.19 -10.23 -7.95
CA PRO A 182 9.60 -10.06 -7.61
C PRO A 182 10.17 -8.69 -8.03
N GLU A 183 9.50 -7.96 -8.92
CA GLU A 183 9.87 -6.61 -9.34
C GLU A 183 9.91 -5.59 -8.19
N TYR A 184 9.20 -5.85 -7.08
CA TYR A 184 9.23 -5.00 -5.89
C TYR A 184 10.37 -5.36 -4.92
N LEU A 185 11.33 -6.18 -5.35
CA LEU A 185 12.51 -6.55 -4.57
C LEU A 185 13.78 -6.09 -5.28
N ARG A 186 14.65 -5.41 -4.55
CA ARG A 186 15.89 -4.83 -5.08
C ARG A 186 16.91 -5.89 -5.43
N SER A 187 17.05 -6.23 -6.71
CA SER A 187 18.23 -6.97 -7.15
C SER A 187 19.38 -6.01 -7.45
N VAL A 188 20.50 -6.14 -6.72
CA VAL A 188 21.80 -5.59 -7.14
C VAL A 188 22.48 -6.47 -8.19
N PHE A 189 21.95 -7.68 -8.40
CA PHE A 189 22.47 -8.66 -9.34
C PHE A 189 21.92 -8.44 -10.75
N PRO A 190 22.70 -8.77 -11.79
CA PRO A 190 22.22 -8.80 -13.18
C PRO A 190 20.95 -9.65 -13.32
N ARG A 191 20.17 -9.39 -14.37
CA ARG A 191 18.89 -10.09 -14.61
C ARG A 191 19.04 -11.63 -14.64
N GLU A 192 20.18 -12.11 -15.13
CA GLU A 192 20.52 -13.54 -15.25
C GLU A 192 20.70 -14.23 -13.88
N GLU A 193 20.94 -13.47 -12.81
CA GLU A 193 21.19 -13.95 -11.45
C GLU A 193 20.03 -13.62 -10.49
N GLN A 194 18.90 -13.11 -11.01
CA GLN A 194 17.74 -12.74 -10.20
C GLN A 194 17.15 -13.91 -9.41
N GLU A 195 17.13 -15.11 -9.98
CA GLU A 195 16.64 -16.30 -9.26
C GLU A 195 17.51 -16.63 -8.04
N ASP A 196 18.83 -16.43 -8.15
CA ASP A 196 19.75 -16.63 -7.04
C ASP A 196 19.62 -15.53 -6.00
N PHE A 197 19.46 -14.27 -6.43
CA PHE A 197 19.13 -13.17 -5.53
C PHE A 197 17.87 -13.44 -4.71
N LEU A 198 16.78 -13.85 -5.36
CA LEU A 198 15.51 -14.11 -4.68
C LEU A 198 15.63 -15.20 -3.61
N LYS A 199 16.58 -16.14 -3.71
CA LYS A 199 16.82 -17.13 -2.63
C LYS A 199 17.29 -16.48 -1.34
N TYR A 200 18.04 -15.38 -1.43
CA TYR A 200 18.64 -14.68 -0.29
C TYR A 200 17.94 -13.37 0.07
N ALA A 201 17.04 -12.88 -0.78
CA ALA A 201 16.27 -11.66 -0.54
C ALA A 201 15.48 -11.75 0.77
N ASP A 202 15.47 -10.64 1.53
CA ASP A 202 14.70 -10.45 2.75
C ASP A 202 13.77 -9.22 2.67
N HIS A 203 12.94 -9.03 3.70
CA HIS A 203 11.91 -7.99 3.72
C HIS A 203 12.45 -6.55 3.67
N ASN A 204 13.74 -6.32 3.93
CA ASN A 204 14.40 -5.03 3.78
C ASN A 204 14.74 -4.71 2.32
N ASP A 205 14.66 -5.69 1.43
CA ASP A 205 14.91 -5.51 0.00
C ASP A 205 13.69 -4.93 -0.75
N LEU A 206 12.61 -4.59 -0.05
CA LEU A 206 11.45 -3.92 -0.65
C LEU A 206 11.87 -2.62 -1.36
N THR A 207 11.64 -2.58 -2.67
CA THR A 207 11.79 -1.38 -3.50
C THR A 207 10.45 -0.93 -4.02
N VAL A 208 9.86 -0.01 -3.26
CA VAL A 208 8.67 0.74 -3.66
C VAL A 208 9.07 2.19 -3.90
N THR A 209 8.66 2.71 -5.04
CA THR A 209 8.97 4.06 -5.51
C THR A 209 7.78 5.00 -5.31
N ARG A 210 8.00 6.29 -5.57
CA ARG A 210 6.94 7.30 -5.54
C ARG A 210 5.93 7.03 -6.68
N GLU A 211 6.41 6.55 -7.81
CA GLU A 211 5.62 6.20 -8.99
C GLU A 211 4.67 5.03 -8.72
N ASP A 212 5.11 4.04 -7.94
CA ASP A 212 4.28 2.88 -7.55
C ASP A 212 3.02 3.30 -6.78
N ILE A 213 3.08 4.37 -5.99
CA ILE A 213 1.90 4.93 -5.30
C ILE A 213 0.81 5.27 -6.31
N GLY A 214 1.18 5.89 -7.45
CA GLY A 214 0.26 6.21 -8.53
C GLY A 214 -0.33 4.95 -9.20
N ILE A 215 0.48 3.90 -9.37
CA ILE A 215 0.03 2.60 -9.91
C ILE A 215 -1.02 1.97 -8.99
N PHE A 216 -0.77 1.95 -7.68
CA PHE A 216 -1.69 1.39 -6.70
C PHE A 216 -2.95 2.24 -6.53
N HIS A 217 -2.82 3.58 -6.54
CA HIS A 217 -3.96 4.49 -6.55
C HIS A 217 -4.89 4.23 -7.75
N GLN A 218 -4.32 4.09 -8.94
CA GLN A 218 -5.08 3.80 -10.14
C GLN A 218 -5.74 2.42 -10.06
N ALA A 219 -5.14 1.45 -9.38
CA ALA A 219 -5.75 0.15 -9.14
C ALA A 219 -6.98 0.24 -8.22
N PHE A 220 -6.90 1.01 -7.12
CA PHE A 220 -8.05 1.25 -6.23
C PHE A 220 -9.17 2.02 -6.94
N LYS A 221 -8.81 3.01 -7.75
CA LYS A 221 -9.78 3.71 -8.59
C LYS A 221 -10.48 2.75 -9.56
N ALA A 222 -9.71 1.97 -10.31
CA ALA A 222 -10.23 1.01 -11.27
C ALA A 222 -11.15 -0.03 -10.61
N PHE A 223 -10.81 -0.47 -9.39
CA PHE A 223 -11.68 -1.32 -8.58
C PHE A 223 -13.05 -0.68 -8.35
N TRP A 224 -13.09 0.58 -7.90
CA TRP A 224 -14.35 1.28 -7.61
C TRP A 224 -15.14 1.63 -8.87
N GLU A 225 -14.47 1.90 -9.99
CA GLU A 225 -15.09 2.09 -11.30
C GLU A 225 -15.73 0.81 -11.84
N ALA A 226 -15.13 -0.35 -11.53
CA ALA A 226 -15.64 -1.64 -11.95
C ALA A 226 -16.81 -2.17 -11.09
N VAL A 227 -17.14 -1.54 -9.96
CA VAL A 227 -18.30 -1.95 -9.14
C VAL A 227 -19.59 -1.66 -9.92
N PRO A 228 -20.41 -2.69 -10.21
CA PRO A 228 -21.72 -2.47 -10.80
C PRO A 228 -22.57 -1.53 -9.94
N GLU A 229 -23.39 -0.68 -10.57
CA GLU A 229 -24.31 0.17 -9.81
C GLU A 229 -25.33 -0.67 -9.02
N ASN A 230 -25.81 -1.77 -9.59
CA ASN A 230 -26.66 -2.74 -8.91
C ASN A 230 -26.06 -4.14 -9.07
N THR A 231 -26.02 -4.87 -7.97
CA THR A 231 -25.82 -6.33 -7.94
C THR A 231 -27.07 -6.97 -7.36
N TYR A 232 -27.47 -8.14 -7.83
CA TYR A 232 -28.72 -8.78 -7.49
C TYR A 232 -28.52 -10.10 -6.73
N PHE A 233 -29.48 -10.46 -5.88
CA PHE A 233 -29.45 -11.72 -5.13
C PHE A 233 -29.41 -12.96 -6.03
N SER A 234 -29.94 -12.88 -7.25
CA SER A 234 -29.91 -13.92 -8.27
C SER A 234 -28.50 -14.25 -8.78
N GLN A 235 -27.57 -13.29 -8.69
CA GLN A 235 -26.19 -13.44 -9.12
C GLN A 235 -25.32 -14.06 -8.01
N ALA A 236 -25.85 -14.17 -6.80
CA ALA A 236 -25.12 -14.71 -5.66
C ALA A 236 -25.09 -16.26 -5.73
N GLU A 237 -23.93 -16.81 -6.09
CA GLU A 237 -23.68 -18.23 -6.21
C GLU A 237 -22.47 -18.64 -5.35
N ASN A 238 -22.50 -19.83 -4.75
CA ASN A 238 -21.39 -20.37 -3.95
C ASN A 238 -20.90 -19.44 -2.82
N VAL A 239 -21.84 -18.76 -2.15
CA VAL A 239 -21.55 -17.84 -1.04
C VAL A 239 -20.69 -18.51 0.04
N PRO A 240 -19.55 -17.91 0.46
CA PRO A 240 -18.64 -18.52 1.41
C PRO A 240 -19.30 -18.92 2.74
N GLU A 241 -18.84 -20.03 3.32
CA GLU A 241 -19.41 -20.58 4.56
C GLU A 241 -19.37 -19.58 5.73
N TRP A 242 -18.33 -18.73 5.79
CA TRP A 242 -18.22 -17.70 6.82
C TRP A 242 -19.36 -16.67 6.73
N VAL A 243 -19.85 -16.36 5.52
CA VAL A 243 -21.00 -15.47 5.31
C VAL A 243 -22.26 -16.19 5.77
N VAL A 244 -22.47 -17.44 5.37
CA VAL A 244 -23.63 -18.24 5.80
C VAL A 244 -23.71 -18.31 7.34
N LYS A 245 -22.58 -18.61 8.01
CA LYS A 245 -22.45 -18.57 9.48
C LYS A 245 -22.66 -17.16 10.04
N ALA A 246 -22.29 -16.13 9.28
CA ALA A 246 -22.49 -14.75 9.67
C ALA A 246 -23.97 -14.34 9.69
N LEU A 247 -24.77 -14.91 8.80
CA LEU A 247 -26.21 -14.64 8.66
C LEU A 247 -27.09 -15.46 9.63
N GLN A 248 -26.56 -16.52 10.23
CA GLN A 248 -27.28 -17.28 11.25
C GLN A 248 -27.46 -16.43 12.53
N PRO A 249 -28.63 -16.50 13.19
CA PRO A 249 -28.83 -15.89 14.50
C PRO A 249 -27.79 -16.43 15.47
N THR A 250 -27.13 -15.56 16.24
CA THR A 250 -26.28 -16.01 17.33
C THR A 250 -27.16 -16.78 18.33
N PRO A 251 -26.86 -18.05 18.68
CA PRO A 251 -27.61 -18.74 19.71
C PRO A 251 -27.52 -17.95 21.04
N PRO A 252 -28.57 -18.00 21.87
CA PRO A 252 -28.66 -17.25 23.12
C PRO A 252 -27.55 -17.61 24.11
#